data_AF-A0A2H5W2K4-F1
#
_entry.id   AF-A0A2H5W2K4-F1
#
_cell.length_a   1.000
_cell.length_b   1.000
_cell.length_c   1.000
_cell.angle_alpha   90.00
_cell.angle_beta   90.00
_cell.angle_gamma   90.00
#
_symmetry.space_group_name_H-M   'P 1'
#
loop_
_entity.id
_entity.type
_entity.pdbx_description
1 polymer ?
#
loop_
_entity_poly.entity_id
_entity_poly.type
_entity_poly.pdbx_seq_one_letter_code
_entity_poly.pdbx_strand_id
1 'polypeptide(L)'
;MEANLQLGFAPDERSYEDCVAILHALGIRQIRLLSNNPQKIAALRKAGLEIVERVPLEVEPREETVAYLRAKKEKLGHLLSSV
;
A
#
# COMPACT_ATOMS: atom_id res chain seq x y z
N MET A 1 1.99 14.80 1.88
CA MET A 1 3.46 14.63 1.86
C MET A 1 4.16 15.81 2.52
N GLU A 2 3.79 17.05 2.16
CA GLU A 2 4.39 18.26 2.78
C GLU A 2 4.28 18.26 4.30
N ALA A 3 3.15 17.85 4.89
CA ALA A 3 3.00 17.77 6.34
C ALA A 3 4.01 16.83 7.04
N ASN A 4 4.27 15.63 6.49
CA ASN A 4 5.21 14.68 7.11
C ASN A 4 6.65 15.20 7.06
N LEU A 5 7.04 15.78 5.92
CA LEU A 5 8.38 16.34 5.73
C LEU A 5 8.62 17.57 6.61
N GLN A 6 7.61 18.44 6.77
CA GLN A 6 7.66 19.60 7.67
C GLN A 6 7.82 19.19 9.14
N LEU A 7 7.36 17.99 9.50
CA LEU A 7 7.48 17.41 10.82
C LEU A 7 8.74 16.53 11.00
N GLY A 8 9.59 16.43 9.97
CA GLY A 8 10.83 15.64 10.01
C GLY A 8 10.65 14.13 9.86
N PHE A 9 9.45 13.65 9.50
CA PHE A 9 9.17 12.22 9.30
C PHE A 9 9.41 11.80 7.85
N ALA A 10 9.79 10.53 7.67
CA ALA A 10 9.83 9.96 6.33
C ALA A 10 8.41 9.93 5.71
N PRO A 11 8.29 9.92 4.37
CA PRO A 11 7.00 9.80 3.71
C PRO A 11 6.22 8.53 4.08
N ASP A 12 6.93 7.45 4.43
CA ASP A 12 6.40 6.19 4.94
C ASP A 12 7.45 5.49 5.83
N GLU A 13 7.17 5.35 7.12
CA GLU A 13 8.06 4.69 8.11
C GLU A 13 7.62 3.25 8.44
N ARG A 14 6.61 2.72 7.75
CA ARG A 14 6.04 1.41 8.10
C ARG A 14 6.99 0.26 7.76
N SER A 15 7.23 -0.61 8.73
CA SER A 15 7.76 -1.96 8.50
C SER A 15 6.61 -2.97 8.38
N TYR A 16 6.80 -4.00 7.56
CA TYR A 16 5.84 -5.11 7.39
C TYR A 16 6.38 -6.45 7.90
N GLU A 17 7.54 -6.45 8.55
CA GLU A 17 8.20 -7.67 9.05
C GLU A 17 7.31 -8.44 10.02
N ASP A 18 6.65 -7.75 10.96
CA ASP A 18 5.72 -8.38 11.90
C ASP A 18 4.51 -9.01 11.19
N CYS A 19 3.98 -8.35 10.16
CA CYS A 19 2.88 -8.90 9.35
C CYS A 19 3.31 -10.20 8.67
N VAL A 20 4.51 -10.24 8.10
CA VAL A 20 5.03 -11.44 7.45
C VAL A 20 5.29 -12.54 8.48
N ALA A 21 5.83 -12.21 9.65
CA ALA A 21 6.06 -13.18 10.73
C ALA A 21 4.76 -13.85 11.20
N ILE A 22 3.68 -13.09 11.37
CA ILE A 22 2.36 -13.62 11.73
C ILE A 22 1.83 -14.55 10.64
N LEU A 23 1.83 -14.10 9.38
CA LEU A 23 1.40 -14.94 8.26
C LEU A 23 2.24 -16.22 8.17
N HIS A 24 3.53 -16.10 8.44
CA HIS A 24 4.43 -17.23 8.41
C HIS A 24 4.15 -18.25 9.52
N ALA A 25 3.83 -17.79 10.73
CA ALA A 25 3.43 -18.62 11.85
C ALA A 25 2.11 -19.36 11.55
N LEU A 26 1.22 -18.78 10.75
CA LEU A 26 0.00 -19.42 10.24
C LEU A 26 0.25 -20.38 9.06
N GLY A 27 1.50 -20.60 8.65
CA GLY A 27 1.86 -21.45 7.51
C GLY A 27 1.60 -20.82 6.14
N ILE A 28 1.23 -19.54 6.08
CA ILE A 28 0.96 -18.82 4.84
C ILE A 28 2.30 -18.28 4.31
N ARG A 29 2.59 -18.56 3.04
CA ARG A 29 3.80 -18.06 2.33
C ARG A 29 3.45 -17.28 1.06
N GLN A 30 2.29 -17.58 0.48
CA GLN A 30 1.79 -16.99 -0.76
C GLN A 30 0.44 -16.33 -0.52
N ILE A 31 0.26 -15.11 -1.03
CA ILE A 31 -1.01 -14.39 -0.94
C ILE A 31 -1.41 -13.71 -2.25
N ARG A 32 -2.73 -13.58 -2.43
CA ARG A 32 -3.34 -12.61 -3.35
C ARG A 32 -3.57 -11.32 -2.55
N LEU A 33 -2.80 -10.28 -2.83
CA LEU A 33 -2.80 -9.06 -2.01
C LEU A 33 -3.83 -8.05 -2.52
N LEU A 34 -4.77 -7.68 -1.65
CA LEU A 34 -5.66 -6.54 -1.85
C LEU A 34 -4.92 -5.23 -1.58
N SER A 35 -4.49 -4.51 -2.62
CA SER A 35 -3.78 -3.23 -2.48
C SER A 35 -3.74 -2.41 -3.77
N ASN A 36 -3.84 -1.09 -3.60
CA ASN A 36 -3.55 -0.10 -4.65
C ASN A 36 -2.22 0.63 -4.42
N ASN A 37 -1.55 0.40 -3.30
CA ASN A 37 -0.27 1.02 -3.00
C ASN A 37 0.88 0.09 -3.48
N PRO A 38 1.64 0.46 -4.53
CA PRO A 38 2.76 -0.35 -5.00
C PRO A 38 3.92 -0.41 -3.99
N GLN A 39 4.11 0.62 -3.15
CA GLN A 39 5.15 0.61 -2.12
C GLN A 39 4.89 -0.48 -1.06
N LYS A 40 3.61 -0.72 -0.71
CA LYS A 40 3.22 -1.83 0.17
C LYS A 40 3.55 -3.19 -0.43
N ILE A 41 3.37 -3.36 -1.74
CA ILE A 41 3.71 -4.60 -2.46
C ILE A 41 5.23 -4.84 -2.37
N ALA A 42 6.02 -3.81 -2.68
CA ALA A 42 7.48 -3.89 -2.63
C ALA A 42 7.99 -4.21 -1.22
N ALA A 43 7.44 -3.56 -0.19
CA ALA A 43 7.83 -3.75 1.19
C ALA A 43 7.50 -5.17 1.70
N LEU A 44 6.32 -5.71 1.40
CA LEU A 44 5.95 -7.08 1.76
C LEU A 44 6.81 -8.13 1.05
N ARG A 45 7.14 -7.92 -0.23
CA ARG A 45 8.08 -8.79 -0.96
C ARG A 45 9.47 -8.76 -0.32
N LYS A 46 9.98 -7.58 0.02
CA LYS A 46 11.28 -7.42 0.70
C LYS A 46 11.29 -8.11 2.06
N ALA A 47 10.17 -8.09 2.79
CA ALA A 47 10.00 -8.78 4.06
C ALA A 47 9.86 -10.31 3.93
N GLY A 48 9.85 -10.87 2.71
CA GLY A 48 9.89 -12.32 2.46
C GLY A 48 8.53 -12.98 2.17
N LEU A 49 7.48 -12.18 1.91
CA LEU A 49 6.17 -12.71 1.53
C LEU A 49 6.02 -12.79 0.01
N GLU A 50 5.59 -13.95 -0.49
CA GLU A 50 5.34 -14.14 -1.91
C GLU A 50 3.95 -13.61 -2.28
N ILE A 51 3.92 -12.62 -3.18
CA ILE A 51 2.68 -12.04 -3.70
C ILE A 51 2.45 -12.60 -5.11
N VAL A 52 1.56 -13.58 -5.22
CA VAL A 52 1.23 -14.27 -6.48
C VAL A 52 0.29 -13.46 -7.36
N GLU A 53 -0.50 -12.57 -6.75
CA GLU A 53 -1.43 -11.69 -7.47
C GLU A 53 -1.66 -10.40 -6.68
N ARG A 54 -1.79 -9.28 -7.39
CA ARG A 54 -2.35 -8.05 -6.82
C ARG A 54 -3.80 -7.94 -7.23
N VAL A 55 -4.69 -7.92 -6.25
CA VAL A 55 -6.11 -7.66 -6.44
C VAL A 55 -6.37 -6.17 -6.17
N PRO A 56 -6.95 -5.41 -7.12
CA PRO A 56 -7.32 -4.01 -6.89
C PRO A 56 -8.30 -3.88 -5.72
N LEU A 57 -8.08 -2.88 -4.87
CA LEU A 57 -8.97 -2.53 -3.76
C LEU A 57 -9.47 -1.09 -3.94
N GLU A 58 -10.21 -0.85 -5.02
CA GLU A 58 -10.75 0.48 -5.34
C GLU A 58 -12.09 0.70 -4.65
N VAL A 59 -12.35 1.94 -4.25
CA VAL A 59 -13.62 2.39 -3.71
C VAL A 59 -14.13 3.48 -4.63
N GLU A 60 -15.43 3.49 -4.89
CA GLU A 60 -16.03 4.49 -5.76
C GLU A 60 -15.79 5.91 -5.21
N PRO A 61 -15.22 6.81 -6.02
CA PRO A 61 -14.94 8.17 -5.59
C PRO A 61 -16.23 8.92 -5.28
N ARG A 62 -16.19 9.77 -4.26
CA ARG A 62 -17.23 10.74 -3.93
C ARG A 62 -16.65 12.13 -4.05
N GLU A 63 -17.48 13.16 -4.17
CA GLU A 63 -17.03 14.54 -4.35
C GLU A 63 -15.98 14.95 -3.31
N GLU A 64 -16.12 14.48 -2.07
CA GLU A 64 -15.20 14.80 -0.97
C GLU A 64 -13.86 14.04 -1.05
N THR A 65 -13.82 12.90 -1.74
CA THR A 65 -12.65 12.01 -1.78
C THR A 65 -11.87 12.06 -3.09
N VAL A 66 -12.45 12.61 -4.17
CA VAL A 66 -11.80 12.69 -5.49
C VAL A 66 -10.45 13.37 -5.43
N ALA A 67 -10.34 14.54 -4.78
CA ALA A 67 -9.08 15.27 -4.69
C ALA A 67 -7.99 14.47 -3.96
N TYR A 68 -8.37 13.76 -2.90
CA TYR A 68 -7.47 12.90 -2.14
C TYR A 68 -7.01 11.67 -2.94
N LEU A 69 -7.93 11.02 -3.63
CA LEU A 69 -7.64 9.85 -4.46
C LEU A 69 -6.76 10.22 -5.67
N ARG A 70 -6.98 11.39 -6.29
CA ARG A 70 -6.08 11.94 -7.32
C ARG A 70 -4.68 12.21 -6.78
N ALA A 71 -4.58 12.85 -5.60
CA ALA A 71 -3.27 13.05 -4.97
C ALA A 71 -2.54 11.72 -4.71
N LYS A 72 -3.25 10.67 -4.29
CA LYS A 72 -2.69 9.32 -4.15
C LYS A 72 -2.20 8.74 -5.48
N LYS A 73 -2.97 8.89 -6.55
CA LYS A 73 -2.59 8.39 -7.87
C LYS A 73 -1.39 9.15 -8.45
N GLU A 74 -1.51 10.48 -8.55
CA GLU A 74 -0.56 11.33 -9.26
C GLU A 74 0.73 11.58 -8.46
N LYS A 75 0.61 11.84 -7.15
CA LYS A 75 1.75 12.23 -6.32
C LYS A 75 2.42 11.05 -5.61
N LEU A 76 1.66 9.99 -5.31
CA LEU A 76 2.15 8.83 -4.55
C LEU A 76 2.21 7.54 -5.40
N GLY A 77 1.84 7.61 -6.67
CA GLY A 77 1.94 6.49 -7.62
C GLY A 77 0.96 5.34 -7.34
N HIS A 78 -0.16 5.59 -6.65
CA HIS A 78 -1.16 4.55 -6.41
C HIS A 78 -1.80 4.05 -7.71
N LEU A 79 -2.03 2.74 -7.77
CA LEU A 79 -2.67 2.05 -8.87
C LEU A 79 -4.20 2.18 -8.77
N LEU A 80 -4.73 3.32 -9.22
CA LEU A 80 -6.17 3.62 -9.23
C LEU A 80 -6.66 3.88 -10.65
N SER A 81 -7.75 3.22 -11.06
CA SER A 81 -8.38 3.39 -12.37
C SER A 81 -9.60 4.33 -12.33
N SER A 82 -10.25 4.42 -11.18
CA SER A 82 -11.50 5.16 -10.95
C SER A 82 -11.38 6.69 -10.78
N VAL A 83 -10.17 7.26 -10.69
CA VAL A 83 -9.92 8.71 -10.47
C VAL A 83 -8.90 9.35 -11.37
#